data_AF-A0A7C4KPI3-F1
#
_entry.id   AF-A0A7C4KPI3-F1
#
_cell.length_a   1.000
_cell.length_b   1.000
_cell.length_c   1.000
_cell.angle_alpha   90.00
_cell.angle_beta   90.00
_cell.angle_gamma   90.00
#
_symmetry.space_group_name_H-M   'P 1'
#
loop_
_entity.id
_entity.type
_entity.pdbx_description
1 polymer ?
#
loop_
_entity_poly.entity_id
_entity_poly.type
_entity_poly.pdbx_seq_one_letter_code
_entity_poly.pdbx_strand_id
1 'polypeptide(L)' 'MKTLTMKLPPALLAWLENEARRTGRPKSVLVREILQEYKQRRPSSALERAADLCGCVQSGLGDLARNKKYLKGFGR' A
#
# COMPACT_ATOMS: atom_id res chain seq x y z
N MET A 1 20.05 -4.41 -6.31
CA MET A 1 19.66 -5.41 -5.30
C MET A 1 20.51 -5.22 -4.06
N LYS A 2 19.94 -5.29 -2.85
CA LYS A 2 20.69 -5.36 -1.59
C LYS A 2 20.36 -6.68 -0.89
N THR A 3 21.31 -7.25 -0.18
CA THR A 3 21.12 -8.52 0.54
C THR A 3 20.49 -8.28 1.90
N LEU A 4 19.45 -9.05 2.24
CA LEU A 4 18.83 -9.10 3.55
C LEU A 4 19.06 -10.48 4.14
N THR A 5 19.63 -10.53 5.34
CA THR A 5 19.80 -11.77 6.11
C THR A 5 18.88 -11.70 7.33
N MET A 6 18.09 -12.75 7.56
CA MET A 6 17.21 -12.84 8.72
C MET A 6 17.16 -14.28 9.25
N LYS A 7 16.96 -14.41 10.56
CA LYS A 7 16.67 -15.71 11.19
C LYS A 7 15.20 -16.05 10.94
N LEU A 8 14.92 -17.32 10.62
CA LEU A 8 13.56 -17.82 10.40
C LEU A 8 13.28 -19.01 11.33
N PRO A 9 12.06 -19.12 11.87
CA PRO A 9 11.63 -20.35 12.53
C PRO A 9 11.77 -21.56 11.59
N PRO A 10 12.21 -22.73 12.08
CA PRO A 10 12.43 -23.90 11.23
C PRO A 10 11.21 -24.30 10.38
N ALA A 11 10.01 -24.24 10.97
CA ALA A 11 8.77 -24.55 10.28
C ALA A 11 8.50 -23.60 9.10
N LEU A 12 8.81 -22.31 9.24
CA LEU A 12 8.61 -21.32 8.18
C LEU A 12 9.61 -21.51 7.03
N LEU A 13 10.85 -21.87 7.34
CA LEU A 13 11.85 -22.21 6.33
C LEU A 13 11.44 -23.46 5.54
N ALA A 14 10.98 -24.51 6.23
CA ALA A 14 10.51 -25.74 5.60
C ALA A 14 9.32 -25.48 4.66
N TRP A 15 8.36 -24.66 5.08
CA TRP A 15 7.26 -24.24 4.23
C TRP A 15 7.75 -23.51 2.98
N LEU A 16 8.65 -22.52 3.14
CA LEU A 16 9.17 -21.73 2.01
C LEU A 16 9.94 -22.61 1.00
N GLU A 17 10.66 -23.63 1.48
CA GLU A 17 11.37 -24.57 0.62
C GLU A 17 10.43 -25.49 -0.15
N ASN A 18 9.36 -25.97 0.48
CA ASN A 18 8.35 -26.76 -0.19
C ASN A 18 7.63 -25.93 -1.25
N GLU A 19 7.30 -24.67 -0.94
CA GLU A 19 6.63 -23.78 -1.88
C GLU A 19 7.51 -23.41 -3.08
N ALA A 20 8.80 -23.18 -2.84
CA ALA A 20 9.78 -22.99 -3.90
C ALA A 20 9.88 -24.20 -4.83
N ARG A 21 9.90 -25.42 -4.28
CA ARG A 21 9.90 -26.67 -5.06
C ARG A 21 8.61 -26.84 -5.85
N ARG A 22 7.46 -26.64 -5.20
CA ARG A 22 6.12 -26.79 -5.79
C ARG A 22 5.91 -25.85 -6.97
N THR A 23 6.39 -24.61 -6.86
CA THR A 23 6.21 -23.57 -7.88
C THR A 23 7.34 -23.53 -8.92
N GLY A 24 8.48 -24.19 -8.65
CA GLY A 24 9.68 -24.11 -9.49
C GLY A 24 10.37 -22.74 -9.42
N ARG A 25 10.13 -21.97 -8.36
CA ARG A 25 10.58 -20.57 -8.23
C ARG A 25 11.61 -20.41 -7.11
N PRO A 26 12.63 -19.56 -7.26
CA PRO A 26 13.59 -19.32 -6.20
C PRO A 26 12.93 -18.75 -4.93
N LYS A 27 13.39 -19.20 -3.75
CA LYS A 27 12.95 -18.68 -2.43
C LYS A 27 12.93 -17.15 -2.37
N SER A 28 13.94 -16.50 -2.94
CA SER A 28 14.07 -15.04 -2.93
C SER A 28 13.00 -14.33 -3.76
N VAL A 29 12.48 -14.97 -4.82
CA VAL A 29 11.36 -14.42 -5.61
C VAL A 29 10.08 -14.46 -4.77
N LEU A 30 9.76 -15.62 -4.19
CA LEU A 30 8.59 -15.79 -3.33
C LEU A 30 8.59 -14.80 -2.16
N VAL A 31 9.71 -14.70 -1.44
CA VAL A 31 9.83 -13.75 -0.31
C VAL A 31 9.63 -12.31 -0.76
N ARG A 32 10.20 -11.91 -1.90
CA ARG A 32 10.01 -10.54 -2.42
C ARG A 32 8.56 -10.23 -2.75
N GLU A 33 7.85 -11.16 -3.39
CA GLU A 33 6.44 -10.98 -3.74
C GLU A 33 5.56 -10.88 -2.51
N ILE A 34 5.74 -11.79 -1.54
CA ILE A 34 5.01 -11.75 -0.28
C ILE A 34 5.24 -10.41 0.43
N LEU A 35 6.47 -9.89 0.45
CA LEU A 35 6.78 -8.60 1.06
C LEU A 35 6.14 -7.42 0.30
N GLN A 36 6.10 -7.48 -1.03
CA GLN A 36 5.45 -6.45 -1.86
C GLN A 36 3.93 -6.46 -1.66
N GLU A 37 3.31 -7.63 -1.68
CA GLU A 37 1.87 -7.79 -1.41
C GLU A 37 1.52 -7.32 0.00
N TYR A 38 2.31 -7.71 1.01
CA TYR A 38 2.10 -7.26 2.37
C TYR A 38 2.20 -5.73 2.50
N LYS A 39 3.16 -5.11 1.80
CA LYS A 39 3.28 -3.64 1.74
C LYS A 39 2.04 -3.00 1.12
N GLN A 40 1.48 -3.56 0.05
CA GLN A 40 0.29 -3.03 -0.61
C GLN A 40 -0.99 -3.25 0.20
N ARG A 41 -1.09 -4.37 0.92
CA ARG A 41 -2.25 -4.71 1.77
C ARG A 41 -2.31 -3.91 3.07
N ARG A 42 -1.26 -3.17 3.43
CA ARG A 42 -1.32 -2.32 4.63
C ARG A 42 -2.41 -1.26 4.44
N PRO A 43 -3.38 -1.17 5.37
CA PRO A 43 -4.37 -0.11 5.31
C PRO A 43 -3.65 1.22 5.44
N SER A 44 -3.62 1.96 4.34
CA SER A 44 -3.20 3.36 4.32
C SER A 44 -4.40 4.22 4.66
N SER A 45 -4.21 5.20 5.53
CA SER A 45 -5.22 6.21 5.80
C SER A 45 -5.64 6.94 4.52
N ALA A 46 -6.84 7.52 4.52
CA ALA A 46 -7.29 8.38 3.41
C ALA A 46 -6.29 9.52 3.15
N LEU A 47 -5.68 10.06 4.22
CA LEU A 47 -4.65 11.08 4.12
C LEU A 47 -3.40 10.56 3.40
N GLU A 48 -2.85 9.40 3.78
CA GLU A 48 -1.66 8.85 3.12
C GLU A 48 -1.86 8.60 1.63
N ARG A 49 -3.10 8.28 1.21
CA ARG A 49 -3.43 8.10 -0.21
C ARG A 49 -3.64 9.39 -0.99
N ALA A 50 -4.01 10.47 -0.32
CA ALA A 50 -4.43 11.72 -0.96
C ALA A 50 -3.60 12.93 -0.53
N ALA A 51 -2.48 12.71 0.18
CA ALA A 51 -1.65 13.77 0.73
C ALA A 51 -1.09 14.70 -0.37
N ASP A 52 -0.78 14.14 -1.53
CA ASP A 52 -0.35 14.86 -2.74
C ASP A 52 -1.48 15.72 -3.35
N LEU A 53 -2.74 15.37 -3.09
CA LEU A 53 -3.91 16.13 -3.51
C LEU A 53 -4.24 17.28 -2.54
N CYS A 54 -3.75 17.23 -1.29
CA CYS A 54 -3.99 18.28 -0.32
C CYS A 54 -3.31 19.59 -0.76
N GLY A 55 -4.11 20.57 -1.18
CA GLY A 55 -3.62 21.89 -1.58
C GLY A 55 -3.12 21.98 -3.03
N CYS A 56 -3.28 20.93 -3.84
CA CYS A 56 -2.89 20.98 -5.26
C CYS A 56 -3.82 21.86 -6.11
N VAL A 57 -5.00 22.22 -5.60
CA VAL A 57 -5.98 23.07 -6.30
C VAL A 57 -6.00 24.47 -5.66
N GLN A 58 -5.69 25.49 -6.46
CA GLN A 58 -5.70 26.90 -6.06
C GLN A 58 -7.06 27.57 -6.36
N SER A 59 -8.17 26.97 -5.93
CA SER A 59 -9.51 27.56 -6.17
C SER A 59 -9.74 28.89 -5.42
N GLY A 60 -8.82 29.29 -4.54
CA GLY A 60 -8.85 30.55 -3.78
C GLY A 60 -9.84 30.60 -2.62
N LEU A 61 -10.74 29.60 -2.51
CA LEU A 61 -11.78 29.55 -1.48
C LEU A 61 -11.38 28.57 -0.37
N GLY A 62 -10.95 29.10 0.77
CA GLY A 62 -10.43 28.31 1.90
C GLY A 62 -11.48 27.50 2.68
N ASP A 63 -12.76 27.68 2.40
CA ASP A 63 -13.87 27.12 3.19
C ASP A 63 -14.79 26.17 2.41
N LEU A 64 -14.37 25.69 1.24
CA LEU A 64 -15.17 24.80 0.37
C LEU A 64 -15.69 23.55 1.08
N ALA A 65 -14.91 22.96 1.99
CA ALA A 65 -15.31 21.76 2.72
C ALA A 65 -16.35 22.02 3.83
N ARG A 66 -16.53 23.28 4.27
CA ARG A 66 -17.37 23.62 5.44
C ARG A 66 -18.56 24.51 5.07
N ASN A 67 -18.47 25.28 4.00
CA ASN A 67 -19.46 26.28 3.67
C ASN A 67 -20.52 25.74 2.68
N LYS A 68 -21.68 25.39 3.23
CA LYS A 68 -22.81 24.85 2.46
C LYS A 68 -23.35 25.78 1.38
N LYS A 69 -23.02 27.08 1.40
CA LYS A 69 -23.46 28.05 0.38
C LYS A 69 -23.02 27.64 -1.03
N TYR A 70 -21.86 26.98 -1.15
CA TYR A 70 -21.31 26.55 -2.44
C TYR A 70 -22.00 25.31 -3.01
N LEU A 71 -22.80 24.59 -2.22
CA LEU A 71 -23.55 23.41 -2.68
C LEU A 71 -24.97 23.77 -3.16
N LYS A 72 -25.36 25.04 -3.12
CA LYS A 72 -26.70 25.48 -3.50
C LYS A 72 -26.92 25.24 -5.00
N GLY A 73 -27.89 24.40 -5.34
CA GLY A 73 -28.23 24.07 -6.74
C GLY A 73 -27.45 22.90 -7.34
N PHE A 74 -26.57 22.25 -6.57
CA PHE A 74 -25.88 21.04 -7.03
C PHE A 74 -26.86 19.88 -7.24
N GLY A 75 -26.83 19.25 -8.42
CA GLY A 75 -27.64 18.06 -8.74
C GLY A 75 -29.10 18.31 -9.13
N ARG A 76 -29.45 19.55 -9.52
CA ARG A 76 -30.75 19.89 -10.11
C ARG A 76 -30.67 20.04 -11.63
#